data_AF-A0A151UGI5-F1
#
_entry.id   AF-A0A151UGI5-F1
#
_cell.length_a   1.000
_cell.length_b   1.000
_cell.length_c   1.000
_cell.angle_alpha   90.00
_cell.angle_beta   90.00
_cell.angle_gamma   90.00
#
_symmetry.space_group_name_H-M   'P 1'
#
loop_
_entity.id
_entity.type
_entity.pdbx_description
1 polymer ?
#
loop_
_entity_poly.entity_id
_entity_poly.type
_entity_poly.pdbx_seq_one_letter_code
_entity_poly.pdbx_strand_id
1 'polypeptide(L)' 'PPGTTIRVAKNLRVCNDCHVATKIISKIVDREIILRDVRRFHHFRNGTCSCGDYW' A
#
# COMPACT_ATOMS: atom_id res chain seq x y z
N PRO A 1 17.33 -2.65 -0.17
CA PRO A 1 17.86 -3.48 0.93
C PRO A 1 16.71 -4.01 1.80
N PRO A 2 16.95 -4.92 2.75
CA PRO A 2 15.97 -5.22 3.81
C PRO A 2 15.48 -3.92 4.48
N GLY A 3 14.19 -3.84 4.79
CA GLY A 3 13.58 -2.63 5.38
C GLY A 3 13.39 -1.43 4.44
N THR A 4 13.92 -1.46 3.20
CA THR A 4 13.75 -0.33 2.26
C THR A 4 12.30 -0.22 1.80
N THR A 5 11.79 1.01 1.65
CA THR A 5 10.45 1.25 1.10
C THR A 5 10.27 0.64 -0.29
N ILE A 6 9.15 -0.05 -0.49
CA ILE A 6 8.73 -0.58 -1.80
C ILE A 6 7.85 0.47 -2.47
N ARG A 7 8.09 0.76 -3.75
CA ARG A 7 7.27 1.68 -4.55
C ARG A 7 6.61 0.92 -5.68
N VAL A 8 5.28 0.99 -5.74
CA VAL A 8 4.45 0.33 -6.76
C VAL A 8 3.61 1.40 -7.47
N ALA A 9 3.53 1.36 -8.79
CA ALA A 9 2.67 2.24 -9.57
C ALA A 9 1.73 1.41 -10.44
N LYS A 10 0.47 1.82 -10.53
CA LYS A 10 -0.52 1.18 -11.39
C LYS A 10 -1.47 2.21 -12.01
N ASN A 11 -1.96 1.91 -13.21
CA ASN A 11 -2.89 2.77 -13.95
C ASN A 11 -4.37 2.44 -13.68
N LEU A 12 -4.69 1.75 -12.58
CA LEU A 12 -6.05 1.41 -12.16
C LEU A 12 -6.25 1.83 -10.71
N ARG A 13 -7.43 2.32 -10.33
CA ARG A 13 -7.77 2.62 -8.93
C ARG A 13 -7.59 1.37 -8.05
N VAL A 14 -7.08 1.52 -6.84
CA VAL A 14 -7.08 0.42 -5.86
C VAL A 14 -8.52 -0.03 -5.57
N CYS A 15 -8.78 -1.34 -5.64
CA CYS A 15 -10.01 -1.92 -5.14
C CYS A 15 -9.84 -2.30 -3.66
N ASN A 16 -10.94 -2.58 -2.98
CA ASN A 16 -10.94 -2.95 -1.57
C ASN A 16 -10.02 -4.15 -1.26
N ASP A 17 -10.07 -5.21 -2.06
CA ASP A 17 -9.28 -6.42 -1.79
C ASP A 17 -7.78 -6.17 -1.97
N CYS A 18 -7.38 -5.46 -3.04
CA CYS A 18 -5.98 -5.05 -3.20
C CYS A 18 -5.52 -4.13 -2.06
N HIS A 19 -6.40 -3.25 -1.56
CA HIS A 19 -6.10 -2.39 -0.43
C HIS A 19 -5.82 -3.21 0.84
N VAL A 20 -6.70 -4.17 1.15
CA VAL A 20 -6.56 -5.07 2.30
C VAL A 20 -5.33 -5.97 2.17
N ALA A 21 -5.10 -6.55 1.00
CA ALA A 21 -3.94 -7.38 0.73
C ALA A 21 -2.64 -6.59 0.95
N THR A 22 -2.54 -5.37 0.43
CA THR A 22 -1.32 -4.55 0.57
C THR A 22 -1.06 -4.15 2.02
N LYS A 23 -2.12 -3.87 2.81
CA LYS A 23 -2.02 -3.70 4.27
C LYS A 23 -1.37 -4.94 4.90
N ILE A 24 -1.93 -6.12 4.68
CA ILE A 24 -1.43 -7.37 5.26
C ILE A 24 0.04 -7.60 4.85
N ILE A 25 0.36 -7.42 3.58
CA ILE A 25 1.73 -7.57 3.06
C ILE A 25 2.67 -6.63 3.81
N SER A 26 2.34 -5.34 3.95
CA SER A 26 3.18 -4.35 4.66
C SER A 26 3.54 -4.78 6.09
N LYS A 27 2.62 -5.48 6.77
CA LYS A 27 2.82 -6.01 8.12
C LYS A 27 3.69 -7.27 8.12
N ILE A 28 3.47 -8.19 7.19
CA ILE A 28 4.23 -9.46 7.12
C ILE A 28 5.68 -9.21 6.72
N VAL A 29 5.92 -8.34 5.74
CA VAL A 29 7.27 -8.06 5.26
C VAL A 29 8.02 -7.01 6.09
N ASP A 30 7.35 -6.41 7.07
CA ASP A 30 7.85 -5.30 7.90
C ASP A 30 8.47 -4.16 7.08
N ARG A 31 7.74 -3.73 6.04
CA ARG A 31 8.19 -2.68 5.11
C ARG A 31 7.07 -1.72 4.78
N GLU A 32 7.45 -0.46 4.59
CA GLU A 32 6.57 0.52 3.99
C GLU A 32 6.37 0.20 2.49
N ILE A 33 5.12 0.22 2.04
CA ILE A 33 4.77 0.11 0.62
C ILE A 33 4.06 1.40 0.23
N ILE A 34 4.62 2.12 -0.73
CA ILE A 34 4.00 3.29 -1.33
C ILE A 34 3.40 2.86 -2.67
N LEU A 35 2.07 2.85 -2.75
CA LEU A 35 1.36 2.51 -3.97
C LEU A 35 0.73 3.78 -4.57
N ARG A 36 1.10 4.08 -5.82
CA ARG A 36 0.44 5.12 -6.62
C ARG A 36 -0.64 4.48 -7.48
N ASP A 37 -1.87 4.93 -7.30
CA ASP A 37 -2.95 4.65 -8.25
C ASP A 37 -3.29 5.90 -9.08
N VAL A 38 -4.39 5.85 -9.83
CA VAL A 38 -4.80 6.95 -10.72
C VAL A 38 -5.30 8.20 -9.97
N ARG A 39 -5.64 8.08 -8.68
CA ARG A 39 -6.20 9.19 -7.87
C ARG A 39 -5.22 9.71 -6.83
N ARG A 40 -4.46 8.84 -6.18
CA ARG A 40 -3.67 9.18 -4.98
C ARG A 40 -2.51 8.23 -4.73
N PHE A 41 -1.72 8.59 -3.73
CA PHE A 41 -0.74 7.72 -3.12
C PHE A 41 -1.35 7.07 -1.87
N HIS A 42 -1.07 5.79 -1.72
CA HIS A 42 -1.41 4.97 -0.56
C HIS A 42 -0.10 4.60 0.13
N HIS A 43 0.07 5.02 1.39
CA HIS A 43 1.23 4.62 2.19
C HIS A 43 0.80 3.51 3.14
N PHE A 44 1.24 2.29 2.86
CA PHE A 44 0.98 1.14 3.69
C PHE A 44 2.14 0.90 4.65
N ARG A 45 1.84 0.89 5.95
CA ARG A 45 2.81 0.62 7.02
C ARG A 45 2.13 -0.11 8.17
N ASN A 46 2.76 -1.18 8.66
CA ASN A 46 2.30 -1.95 9.81
C ASN A 46 0.83 -2.42 9.72
N GLY A 47 0.33 -2.73 8.52
CA GLY A 47 -1.06 -3.17 8.35
C GLY A 47 -2.09 -2.05 8.21
N THR A 48 -1.65 -0.79 8.12
CA THR A 48 -2.53 0.38 7.97
C THR A 48 -2.22 1.13 6.69
N CYS A 49 -3.17 1.92 6.19
CA CYS A 49 -2.96 2.78 5.04
C CYS A 49 -3.29 4.24 5.37
N SER A 50 -2.48 5.18 4.84
CA SER A 50 -2.67 6.62 5.04
C SER A 50 -3.97 7.19 4.46
N CYS A 51 -4.68 6.46 3.61
CA CYS A 51 -5.94 6.91 3.00
C CYS A 51 -7.16 6.77 3.93
N GLY A 52 -7.00 6.19 5.13
CA GLY A 52 -8.11 5.96 6.06
C GLY A 52 -9.13 4.96 5.54
N ASP A 53 -8.66 3.93 4.82
CA ASP A 53 -9.48 2.89 4.18
C ASP A 53 -10.38 3.36 3.03
N TYR A 54 -10.17 4.58 2.54
CA TYR A 54 -10.64 4.98 1.22
C TYR A 54 -9.71 4.41 0.14
N TRP A 55 -10.06 3.23 -0.37
CA TRP A 55 -9.38 2.56 -1.50
C TRP A 55 -9.28 3.43 -2.76
#